data_AF-A0A965IA97-F1
#
_entry.id   AF-A0A965IA97-F1
#
_cell.length_a   1.000
_cell.length_b   1.000
_cell.length_c   1.000
_cell.angle_alpha   90.00
_cell.angle_beta   90.00
_cell.angle_gamma   90.00
#
_symmetry.space_group_name_H-M   'P 1'
#
loop_
_entity.id
_entity.type
_entity.pdbx_description
1 polymer ?
#
loop_
_entity_poly.entity_id
_entity_poly.type
_entity_poly.pdbx_seq_one_letter_code
_entity_poly.pdbx_strand_id
1 'polypeptide(L)'
;MLQAGDLIFTTNNLKLACALFTLGHKFLEGESSIIESNNNKQIYFAFNDAGSLVSADARKWAGGLEAMEAEEPLAYLWAYAHNRDRLLDEIKQATPMVRVVSGDKVLLYPKNATAEQKRKIMTKL
;
A
#
# COMPACT_ATOMS: atom_id res chain seq x y z
N MET A 1 -7.96 -7.85 15.73
CA MET A 1 -8.04 -6.58 14.98
C MET A 1 -6.70 -5.89 15.13
N LEU A 2 -5.81 -5.97 14.14
CA LEU A 2 -4.42 -5.50 14.27
C LEU A 2 -4.37 -3.97 14.11
N GLN A 3 -4.36 -3.24 15.22
CA GLN A 3 -3.91 -1.85 15.28
C GLN A 3 -2.38 -1.87 15.48
N ALA A 4 -1.63 -1.65 14.40
CA ALA A 4 -0.22 -1.25 14.47
C ALA A 4 -0.20 0.29 14.56
N GLY A 5 -0.44 0.80 15.77
CA GLY A 5 -0.65 2.23 16.03
C GLY A 5 0.62 3.06 15.85
N ASP A 6 0.50 4.08 15.00
CA ASP A 6 1.24 5.35 14.99
C ASP A 6 2.58 5.45 14.23
N LEU A 7 3.06 4.38 13.58
CA LEU A 7 4.29 4.46 12.76
C LEU A 7 4.10 4.14 11.28
N ILE A 8 3.02 3.45 10.90
CA ILE A 8 2.79 2.99 9.54
C ILE A 8 1.37 3.34 9.11
N PHE A 9 1.26 4.12 8.04
CA PHE A 9 0.00 4.34 7.33
C PHE A 9 -0.09 3.37 6.16
N THR A 10 -1.26 2.74 5.98
CA THR A 10 -1.50 1.86 4.82
C THR A 10 -2.76 2.28 4.06
N THR A 11 -2.73 2.16 2.73
CA THR A 11 -3.89 2.42 1.88
C THR A 11 -3.93 1.46 0.70
N ASN A 12 -5.13 1.14 0.23
CA ASN A 12 -5.34 0.38 -1.01
C ASN A 12 -5.74 1.28 -2.20
N ASN A 13 -5.80 2.60 -1.98
CA ASN A 13 -6.15 3.57 -3.01
C ASN A 13 -4.86 4.10 -3.67
N LEU A 14 -4.61 3.69 -4.91
CA LEU A 14 -3.45 4.13 -5.69
C LEU A 14 -3.37 5.66 -5.83
N LYS A 15 -4.52 6.35 -5.96
CA LYS A 15 -4.52 7.82 -6.10
C LYS A 15 -4.04 8.49 -4.82
N LEU A 16 -4.50 8.00 -3.68
CA LEU A 16 -4.07 8.49 -2.37
C LEU A 16 -2.59 8.18 -2.14
N ALA A 17 -2.14 6.94 -2.40
CA ALA A 17 -0.74 6.57 -2.29
C ALA A 17 0.17 7.46 -3.17
N CYS A 18 -0.26 7.73 -4.40
CA CYS A 18 0.46 8.58 -5.33
C CYS A 18 0.55 10.04 -4.86
N ALA A 19 -0.57 10.59 -4.36
CA ALA A 19 -0.58 11.93 -3.77
C ALA A 19 0.38 12.00 -2.57
N LEU A 20 0.30 11.04 -1.64
CA LEU A 20 1.17 11.01 -0.47
C LEU A 20 2.65 10.91 -0.85
N PHE A 21 2.98 10.07 -1.83
CA PHE A 21 4.36 9.93 -2.30
C PHE A 21 4.87 11.22 -2.97
N THR A 22 4.00 11.90 -3.72
CA THR A 22 4.31 13.18 -4.38
C THR A 22 4.55 14.32 -3.39
N LEU A 23 3.90 14.28 -2.22
CA LEU A 23 4.10 15.22 -1.13
C LEU A 23 5.35 14.91 -0.28
N GLY A 24 6.15 13.91 -0.68
CA GLY A 24 7.41 13.58 0.00
C GLY A 24 7.26 12.67 1.21
N HIS A 25 6.08 12.07 1.44
CA HIS A 25 5.95 11.07 2.48
C HIS A 25 6.77 9.82 2.15
N LYS A 26 7.44 9.28 3.17
CA LYS A 26 8.37 8.16 3.00
C LYS A 26 7.61 6.87 2.74
N PHE A 27 7.57 6.47 1.48
CA PHE A 27 7.11 5.16 1.04
C PHE A 27 8.04 4.07 1.58
N LEU A 28 7.45 2.97 2.08
CA LEU A 28 8.18 1.81 2.57
C LEU A 28 8.23 0.77 1.44
N GLU A 29 9.27 0.87 0.60
CA GLU A 29 9.56 -0.10 -0.46
C GLU A 29 9.69 -1.51 0.13
N GLY A 30 9.18 -2.51 -0.58
CA GLY A 30 9.15 -3.91 -0.12
C GLY A 30 8.14 -4.25 1.00
N GLU A 31 7.62 -3.27 1.75
CA GLU A 31 6.58 -3.48 2.77
C GLU A 31 5.15 -3.42 2.18
N SER A 32 5.03 -2.92 0.96
CA SER A 32 3.76 -2.92 0.24
C SER A 32 3.37 -4.35 -0.13
N SER A 33 2.16 -4.74 0.23
CA SER A 33 1.69 -6.12 0.10
C SER A 33 0.60 -6.25 -0.94
N ILE A 34 0.69 -7.32 -1.70
CA ILE A 34 -0.34 -7.73 -2.63
C ILE A 34 -1.00 -8.97 -2.04
N ILE A 35 -2.29 -8.88 -1.74
CA ILE A 35 -3.07 -9.96 -1.14
C ILE A 35 -4.07 -10.48 -2.18
N GLU A 36 -3.94 -11.75 -2.54
CA GLU A 36 -4.83 -12.45 -3.47
C GLU A 36 -5.78 -13.38 -2.69
N SER A 37 -7.09 -13.24 -2.91
CA SER A 37 -8.14 -14.03 -2.26
C SER A 37 -9.30 -14.22 -3.24
N ASN A 38 -9.68 -15.46 -3.57
CA ASN A 38 -10.84 -15.79 -4.42
C ASN A 38 -10.89 -14.97 -5.74
N ASN A 39 -9.80 -14.99 -6.51
CA ASN A 39 -9.62 -14.19 -7.75
C ASN A 39 -9.64 -12.66 -7.56
N ASN A 40 -9.73 -12.15 -6.34
CA ASN A 40 -9.61 -10.73 -6.05
C ASN A 40 -8.18 -10.40 -5.59
N LYS A 41 -7.60 -9.33 -6.14
CA LYS A 41 -6.25 -8.85 -5.83
C LYS A 41 -6.37 -7.50 -5.13
N GLN A 42 -6.00 -7.45 -3.86
CA GLN A 42 -5.89 -6.21 -3.10
C GLN A 42 -4.42 -5.81 -3.00
N ILE A 43 -4.16 -4.52 -3.12
CA ILE A 43 -2.82 -3.95 -3.01
C ILE A 43 -2.86 -3.00 -1.82
N TYR A 44 -1.86 -3.09 -0.95
CA TYR A 44 -1.68 -2.19 0.18
C TYR A 44 -0.33 -1.49 0.06
N PHE A 45 -0.36 -0.17 -0.04
CA PHE A 45 0.80 0.70 -0.02
C PHE A 45 1.10 1.11 1.41
N ALA A 46 2.36 1.02 1.84
CA ALA A 46 2.79 1.36 3.18
C ALA A 46 3.67 2.62 3.20
N PHE A 47 3.39 3.51 4.15
CA PHE A 47 4.12 4.75 4.38
C PHE A 47 4.54 4.85 5.84
N ASN A 48 5.69 5.45 6.09
CA ASN A 48 6.08 5.82 7.44
C ASN A 48 5.26 7.06 7.88
N ASP A 49 4.56 6.97 9.02
CA ASP A 49 3.77 8.07 9.61
C ASP A 49 4.32 8.49 10.99
N ALA A 50 5.64 8.44 11.17
CA ALA A 50 6.27 8.98 12.37
C ALA A 50 5.97 10.49 12.49
N GLY A 51 5.06 10.84 13.42
CA GLY A 51 4.67 12.22 13.73
C GLY A 51 3.32 12.68 13.17
N SER A 52 2.49 11.79 12.61
CA SER A 52 1.12 12.10 12.15
C SER A 52 1.00 13.16 11.05
N LEU A 53 2.10 13.52 10.38
CA LEU A 53 2.12 14.50 9.29
C LEU A 53 1.40 13.98 8.05
N VAL A 54 1.50 12.67 7.78
CA VAL A 54 0.79 11.99 6.66
C VAL A 54 -0.72 12.09 6.86
N SER A 55 -1.16 11.91 8.10
CA SER A 55 -2.56 11.97 8.49
C SER A 55 -3.15 13.38 8.42
N ALA A 56 -2.35 14.43 8.62
CA ALA A 56 -2.78 15.83 8.52
C ALA A 56 -2.94 16.27 7.06
N ASP A 57 -1.96 15.95 6.21
CA ASP A 57 -2.02 16.27 4.79
C ASP A 57 -3.16 15.51 4.11
N ALA A 58 -3.33 14.20 4.37
CA ALA A 58 -4.44 13.42 3.84
C ALA A 58 -5.84 14.03 4.11
N ARG A 59 -6.03 14.72 5.24
CA ARG A 59 -7.30 15.40 5.57
C ARG A 59 -7.48 16.70 4.81
N LYS A 60 -6.43 17.49 4.61
CA LYS A 60 -6.49 18.74 3.82
C LYS A 60 -6.99 18.46 2.39
N TRP A 61 -6.57 17.33 1.82
CA TRP A 61 -6.87 16.92 0.46
C TRP A 61 -8.25 16.26 0.27
N ALA A 62 -8.90 15.80 1.34
CA ALA A 62 -10.31 15.43 1.28
C ALA A 62 -11.20 16.64 0.88
N GLY A 63 -10.68 17.87 1.02
CA GLY A 63 -11.34 19.12 0.62
C GLY A 63 -11.23 19.51 -0.87
N GLY A 64 -10.45 18.78 -1.69
CA GLY A 64 -10.35 19.03 -3.14
C GLY A 64 -9.34 20.11 -3.59
N LEU A 65 -9.28 20.34 -4.91
CA LEU A 65 -8.31 21.21 -5.60
C LEU A 65 -8.39 22.69 -5.19
N GLU A 66 -9.54 23.15 -4.68
CA GLU A 66 -9.77 24.54 -4.27
C GLU A 66 -8.98 24.94 -3.01
N ALA A 67 -8.42 23.97 -2.29
CA ALA A 67 -7.68 24.18 -1.05
C ALA A 67 -6.15 24.32 -1.24
N MET A 68 -5.67 24.48 -2.48
CA MET A 68 -4.23 24.53 -2.83
C MET A 68 -3.74 25.93 -3.23
N GLU A 69 -2.50 26.25 -2.86
CA GLU A 69 -1.78 27.46 -3.30
C GLU A 69 -1.13 27.28 -4.68
N ALA A 70 -0.91 28.39 -5.40
CA ALA A 70 -0.45 28.42 -6.78
C ALA A 70 1.08 28.27 -6.92
N GLU A 71 1.61 27.07 -6.68
CA GLU A 71 2.86 26.62 -7.31
C GLU A 71 2.54 25.93 -8.65
N GLU A 72 3.44 26.01 -9.63
CA GLU A 72 3.19 25.63 -11.03
C GLU A 72 2.46 24.27 -11.14
N PRO A 73 1.17 24.25 -11.53
CA PRO A 73 0.36 23.03 -11.53
C PRO A 73 0.96 21.90 -12.37
N LEU A 74 1.73 22.25 -13.40
CA LEU A 74 2.44 21.29 -14.26
C LEU A 74 3.50 20.48 -13.50
N ALA A 75 4.23 21.09 -12.57
CA ALA A 75 5.25 20.39 -11.80
C ALA A 75 4.63 19.33 -10.87
N TYR A 76 3.52 19.66 -10.21
CA TYR A 76 2.76 18.70 -9.40
C TYR A 76 2.15 17.58 -10.23
N LEU A 77 1.62 17.88 -11.42
CA LEU A 77 1.08 16.87 -12.33
C LEU A 77 2.18 15.92 -12.84
N TRP A 78 3.36 16.43 -13.18
CA TRP A 78 4.50 15.59 -13.58
C TRP A 78 5.03 14.73 -12.44
N ALA A 79 5.19 15.31 -11.25
CA ALA A 79 5.61 14.55 -10.08
C ALA A 79 4.61 13.45 -9.74
N TYR A 80 3.31 13.75 -9.78
CA TYR A 80 2.24 12.77 -9.58
C TYR A 80 2.27 11.67 -10.65
N ALA A 81 2.38 12.01 -11.93
CA ALA A 81 2.45 11.01 -13.00
C ALA A 81 3.67 10.09 -12.85
N HIS A 82 4.84 10.66 -12.58
CA HIS A 82 6.08 9.90 -12.38
C HIS A 82 6.00 8.97 -11.17
N ASN A 83 5.49 9.45 -10.04
CA ASN A 83 5.35 8.66 -8.82
C ASN A 83 4.31 7.56 -8.95
N ARG A 84 3.25 7.77 -9.73
CA ARG A 84 2.28 6.73 -10.08
C ARG A 84 2.96 5.57 -10.81
N ASP A 85 3.81 5.87 -11.79
CA ASP A 85 4.50 4.84 -12.56
C ASP A 85 5.46 4.04 -11.69
N ARG A 86 6.18 4.71 -10.76
CA ARG A 86 7.03 4.03 -9.76
C ARG A 86 6.23 3.09 -8.86
N LEU A 87 5.08 3.53 -8.35
CA LEU A 87 4.21 2.68 -7.51
C LEU A 87 3.67 1.48 -8.31
N LEU A 88 3.34 1.67 -9.59
CA LEU A 88 2.90 0.58 -10.46
C LEU A 88 4.02 -0.42 -10.76
N ASP A 89 5.26 0.04 -10.90
CA ASP A 89 6.40 -0.85 -11.11
C ASP A 89 6.73 -1.65 -9.85
N GLU A 90 6.61 -1.06 -8.66
CA GLU A 90 6.72 -1.79 -7.39
C GLU A 90 5.67 -2.91 -7.30
N ILE A 91 4.43 -2.64 -7.70
CA ILE A 91 3.36 -3.65 -7.76
C ILE A 91 3.70 -4.80 -8.71
N LYS A 92 4.37 -4.53 -9.83
CA LYS A 92 4.76 -5.57 -10.79
C LYS A 92 5.88 -6.45 -10.26
N GLN A 93 6.80 -5.88 -9.48
CA GLN A 93 7.94 -6.60 -8.91
C GLN A 93 7.57 -7.37 -7.64
N ALA A 94 6.59 -6.91 -6.88
CA ALA A 94 6.17 -7.53 -5.63
C ALA A 94 5.60 -8.95 -5.86
N THR A 95 6.08 -9.91 -5.07
CA THR A 95 5.54 -11.27 -5.06
C THR A 95 4.19 -11.29 -4.32
N PRO A 96 3.07 -11.66 -4.97
CA PRO A 96 1.78 -11.70 -4.30
C PRO A 96 1.74 -12.70 -3.15
N MET A 97 1.03 -12.36 -2.07
CA MET A 97 0.67 -13.24 -0.98
C MET A 97 -0.73 -13.79 -1.22
N VAL A 98 -0.90 -15.11 -1.08
CA VAL A 98 -2.20 -15.78 -1.16
C VAL A 98 -2.79 -15.86 0.23
N ARG A 99 -4.03 -15.40 0.38
CA ARG A 99 -4.82 -15.48 1.61
C ARG A 99 -5.68 -16.73 1.59
N VAL A 100 -5.51 -17.59 2.59
CA VAL A 100 -6.35 -18.76 2.84
C VAL A 100 -7.05 -18.60 4.19
N VAL A 101 -8.36 -18.82 4.19
CA VAL A 101 -9.19 -18.79 5.41
C VAL A 101 -9.67 -20.22 5.68
N SER A 102 -9.47 -20.70 6.91
CA SER A 102 -9.95 -22.02 7.34
C SER A 102 -10.48 -21.89 8.76
N GLY A 103 -11.79 -22.05 8.93
CA GLY A 103 -12.49 -21.66 10.16
C GLY A 103 -12.19 -20.20 10.51
N ASP A 104 -11.72 -19.97 11.73
CA ASP A 104 -11.39 -18.63 12.25
C ASP A 104 -9.93 -18.20 11.98
N LYS A 105 -9.14 -19.05 11.31
CA LYS A 105 -7.72 -18.77 11.02
C LYS A 105 -7.54 -18.19 9.62
N VAL A 106 -6.70 -17.17 9.52
CA VAL A 106 -6.23 -16.59 8.25
C VAL A 106 -4.74 -16.88 8.11
N LEU A 107 -4.34 -17.50 7.01
CA LEU A 107 -2.94 -17.70 6.64
C LEU A 107 -2.62 -16.92 5.37
N LEU A 108 -1.38 -16.42 5.33
CA LEU A 108 -0.79 -15.75 4.17
C LEU A 108 0.49 -16.49 3.78
N TYR A 109 0.64 -16.81 2.49
CA TYR A 109 1.90 -17.37 1.97
C TYR A 109 2.25 -16.79 0.59
N PRO A 110 3.53 -16.71 0.22
CA PRO A 110 3.94 -16.22 -1.10
C PRO A 110 3.38 -17.08 -2.24
N LYS A 111 2.90 -16.48 -3.32
CA LYS A 111 2.32 -17.20 -4.48
C LYS A 111 3.31 -18.20 -5.10
N ASN A 112 4.59 -17.83 -5.12
CA ASN A 112 5.71 -18.66 -5.57
C ASN A 112 6.23 -19.67 -4.54
N ALA A 113 5.59 -19.80 -3.36
CA ALA A 113 5.99 -20.78 -2.36
C ALA A 113 5.95 -22.20 -2.93
N THR A 114 6.94 -23.01 -2.58
CA THR A 114 7.05 -24.40 -3.02
C THR A 114 5.94 -25.27 -2.43
N ALA A 115 5.67 -26.42 -3.03
CA ALA A 115 4.68 -27.36 -2.51
C ALA A 115 4.98 -27.79 -1.06
N GLU A 116 6.26 -27.93 -0.71
CA GLU A 116 6.71 -28.27 0.64
C GLU A 116 6.44 -27.13 1.64
N GLN A 117 6.76 -25.88 1.26
CA GLN A 117 6.48 -24.70 2.08
C GLN A 117 4.98 -24.53 2.32
N LYS A 118 4.16 -24.69 1.27
CA LYS A 118 2.70 -24.65 1.36
C LYS A 118 2.18 -25.72 2.33
N ARG A 119 2.67 -26.96 2.24
CA ARG A 119 2.29 -28.02 3.18
C ARG A 119 2.65 -27.66 4.62
N LYS A 120 3.88 -27.20 4.88
CA LYS A 120 4.32 -26.78 6.23
C LYS A 120 3.49 -25.64 6.83
N ILE A 121 3.02 -24.72 6.00
CA ILE A 121 2.16 -23.60 6.42
C ILE A 121 0.74 -24.11 6.69
N MET A 122 0.20 -24.94 5.79
CA MET A 122 -1.15 -25.51 5.92
C MET A 122 -1.28 -26.47 7.11
N THR A 123 -0.22 -27.16 7.53
CA THR A 123 -0.24 -27.99 8.76
C THR A 123 -0.42 -27.18 10.05
N LYS A 124 -0.36 -25.85 10.00
CA LYS A 124 -0.61 -24.96 11.15
C LYS A 124 -2.08 -24.49 11.25
N LEU A 125 -2.92 -24.84 10.26
CA LEU A 125 -4.38 -24.69 10.32
C LEU A 125 -4.95 -25.64 11.36
#